data_AF-A0A7L3ARV0-F1
#
_entry.id   AF-A0A7L3ARV0-F1
#
_cell.length_a   1.000
_cell.length_b   1.000
_cell.length_c   1.000
_cell.angle_alpha   90.00
_cell.angle_beta   90.00
_cell.angle_gamma   90.00
#
_symmetry.space_group_name_H-M   'P 1'
#
loop_
_entity.id
_entity.type
_entity.pdbx_description
1 polymer ?
#
loop_
_entity_poly.entity_id
_entity_poly.type
_entity_poly.pdbx_seq_one_letter_code
_entity_poly.pdbx_strand_id
1 'polypeptide(L)'
;QVLVGAPHSCTCAEFLAGSGLCAHLCWILLKKYRLPRDHEYACKLGLLEREIEDVLQQLHQEQTPNTEETLFSQTLHQENDGCIEQREIYEDDVCPICQEELLKKMLPVTYCRYSCGNNVHIECMKIWADHQDELENESVVKCPLCR
;
A
#
# COMPACT_ATOMS: atom_id res chain seq x y z
N GLN A 1 -15.30 -3.60 22.61
CA GLN A 1 -14.94 -3.44 21.18
C GLN A 1 -14.60 -1.99 20.91
N VAL A 2 -13.63 -1.73 20.03
CA VAL A 2 -13.23 -0.38 19.61
C VAL A 2 -13.27 -0.34 18.08
N LEU A 3 -13.84 0.72 17.52
CA LEU A 3 -13.99 0.96 16.09
C LEU A 3 -13.42 2.34 15.78
N VAL A 4 -12.49 2.38 14.82
CA VAL A 4 -11.88 3.61 14.31
C VAL A 4 -12.48 3.89 12.94
N GLY A 5 -13.04 5.07 12.77
CA GLY A 5 -13.86 5.47 11.64
C GLY A 5 -14.46 6.87 11.86
N ALA A 6 -15.47 7.25 11.08
CA ALA A 6 -16.22 8.49 11.27
C ALA A 6 -17.67 8.20 11.69
N PRO A 7 -18.03 8.25 12.99
CA PRO A 7 -17.20 8.57 14.16
C PRO A 7 -16.48 7.35 14.75
N HIS A 8 -15.51 7.60 15.64
CA HIS A 8 -14.94 6.56 16.49
C HIS A 8 -16.01 6.02 17.45
N SER A 9 -15.94 4.73 17.77
CA SER A 9 -16.88 4.09 18.69
C SER A 9 -16.17 3.13 19.62
N CYS A 10 -16.53 3.17 20.90
CA CYS A 10 -15.99 2.25 21.91
C CYS A 10 -17.09 1.79 22.86
N THR A 11 -17.10 0.50 23.21
CA THR A 11 -18.10 -0.07 24.15
C THR A 11 -17.69 0.07 25.63
N CYS A 12 -16.71 0.92 25.96
CA CYS A 12 -16.23 1.07 27.33
C CYS A 12 -17.07 2.07 28.13
N ALA A 13 -17.10 1.91 29.45
CA ALA A 13 -17.88 2.76 30.35
C ALA A 13 -17.55 4.26 30.22
N GLU A 14 -16.28 4.61 30.02
CA GLU A 14 -15.82 6.01 29.88
C GLU A 14 -16.36 6.67 28.59
N PHE A 15 -16.41 5.92 27.49
CA PHE A 15 -16.99 6.39 26.22
C PHE A 15 -18.52 6.43 26.25
N LEU A 16 -19.15 5.52 26.99
CA LEU A 16 -20.61 5.54 27.15
C LEU A 16 -21.08 6.65 28.10
N ALA A 17 -20.23 7.07 29.04
CA ALA A 17 -20.52 8.12 30.00
C ALA A 17 -20.18 9.53 29.51
N GLY A 18 -19.40 9.68 28.44
CA GLY A 18 -18.96 10.97 27.92
C GLY A 18 -18.86 11.01 26.40
N SER A 19 -18.95 12.20 25.79
CA SER A 19 -18.98 12.38 24.33
C SER A 19 -17.60 12.50 23.68
N GLY A 20 -16.57 11.85 24.23
CA GLY A 20 -15.16 12.10 23.89
C GLY A 20 -14.33 10.85 23.58
N LEU A 21 -13.03 11.05 23.33
CA LEU A 21 -12.07 9.95 23.20
C LEU A 21 -11.82 9.32 24.57
N CYS A 22 -12.09 8.02 24.70
CA CYS A 22 -11.71 7.26 25.88
C CYS A 22 -10.24 6.84 25.83
N ALA A 23 -9.70 6.39 26.96
CA ALA A 23 -8.34 5.87 27.04
C ALA A 23 -8.03 4.77 26.01
N HIS A 24 -9.02 3.96 25.60
CA HIS A 24 -8.84 2.94 24.56
C HIS A 24 -8.61 3.55 23.17
N LEU A 25 -9.38 4.57 22.80
CA LEU A 25 -9.22 5.27 21.52
C LEU A 25 -7.90 6.03 21.51
N CYS A 26 -7.57 6.73 22.59
CA CYS A 26 -6.28 7.40 22.76
C CYS A 26 -5.11 6.42 22.65
N TRP A 27 -5.23 5.22 23.23
CA TRP A 27 -4.21 4.18 23.11
C TRP A 27 -4.06 3.70 21.67
N ILE A 28 -5.16 3.46 20.95
CA ILE A 28 -5.08 3.06 19.54
C ILE A 28 -4.40 4.16 18.71
N LEU A 29 -4.85 5.40 18.82
CA LEU A 29 -4.29 6.53 18.06
C LEU A 29 -2.80 6.75 18.36
N LEU A 30 -2.40 6.75 19.64
CA LEU A 30 -1.03 7.10 20.05
C LEU A 30 -0.05 5.92 20.08
N LYS A 31 -0.52 4.68 20.33
CA LYS A 31 0.35 3.50 20.51
C LYS A 31 0.27 2.53 19.35
N LYS A 32 -0.93 2.29 18.80
CA LYS A 32 -1.08 1.39 17.66
C LYS A 32 -0.80 2.10 16.34
N TYR A 33 -1.39 3.27 16.13
CA TYR A 33 -1.16 4.12 14.96
C TYR A 33 0.02 5.08 15.12
N ARG A 34 0.65 5.11 16.29
CA ARG A 34 1.87 5.88 16.59
C ARG A 34 1.77 7.37 16.24
N LEU A 35 0.57 7.94 16.29
CA LEU A 35 0.40 9.36 16.03
C LEU A 35 1.14 10.19 17.08
N PRO A 36 1.91 11.21 16.67
CA PRO A 36 2.42 12.22 17.59
C PRO A 36 1.28 12.85 18.41
N ARG A 37 1.58 13.26 19.64
CA ARG A 37 0.55 13.86 20.53
C ARG A 37 0.02 15.19 20.00
N ASP A 38 0.85 15.86 19.23
CA ASP A 38 0.61 17.12 18.53
C ASP A 38 -0.03 16.92 17.15
N HIS A 39 -0.19 15.69 16.69
CA HIS A 39 -0.82 15.38 15.41
C HIS A 39 -2.33 15.66 15.45
N GLU A 40 -2.86 16.36 14.45
CA GLU A 40 -4.27 16.75 14.41
C GLU A 40 -5.25 15.56 14.57
N TYR A 41 -4.92 14.42 13.95
CA TYR A 41 -5.71 13.18 14.01
C TYR A 41 -5.74 12.54 15.40
N ALA A 42 -4.76 12.80 16.28
CA ALA A 42 -4.66 12.16 17.58
C ALA A 42 -5.77 12.57 18.56
N CYS A 43 -6.44 13.69 18.30
CA CYS A 43 -7.54 14.22 19.12
C CYS A 43 -8.87 14.34 18.37
N LYS A 44 -8.98 13.84 17.13
CA LYS A 44 -10.24 13.84 16.38
C LYS A 44 -11.20 12.77 16.92
N LEU A 45 -12.49 13.10 16.97
CA LEU A 45 -13.56 12.17 17.36
C LEU A 45 -13.91 11.16 16.24
N GLY A 46 -13.33 11.33 15.05
CA GLY A 46 -13.51 10.49 13.90
C GLY A 46 -12.46 10.78 12.84
N LEU A 47 -12.11 9.77 12.05
CA LEU A 47 -11.23 9.90 10.90
C LEU A 47 -12.00 9.50 9.65
N LEU A 48 -11.91 10.35 8.62
CA LEU A 48 -12.39 10.07 7.28
C LEU A 48 -11.55 8.95 6.66
N GLU A 49 -12.09 8.27 5.66
CA GLU A 49 -11.40 7.18 4.96
C GLU A 49 -10.01 7.57 4.47
N ARG A 50 -9.88 8.73 3.82
CA ARG A 50 -8.58 9.30 3.41
C ARG A 50 -7.61 9.50 4.58
N GLU A 51 -8.10 10.00 5.72
CA GLU A 51 -7.26 10.21 6.90
C GLU A 51 -6.83 8.87 7.52
N ILE A 52 -7.68 7.84 7.45
CA ILE A 52 -7.33 6.49 7.88
C ILE A 52 -6.25 5.90 6.97
N GLU A 53 -6.38 6.08 5.65
CA GLU A 53 -5.39 5.66 4.66
C GLU A 53 -4.03 6.33 4.92
N ASP A 54 -4.01 7.65 5.15
CA ASP A 54 -2.79 8.40 5.48
C ASP A 54 -2.07 7.81 6.70
N VAL A 55 -2.83 7.54 7.77
CA VAL A 55 -2.30 6.96 9.02
C VAL A 55 -1.77 5.55 8.81
N LEU A 56 -2.46 4.74 8.02
CA LEU A 56 -2.01 3.38 7.68
C LEU A 56 -0.76 3.41 6.81
N GLN A 57 -0.62 4.38 5.90
CA GLN A 57 0.56 4.52 5.05
C GLN A 57 1.80 4.91 5.87
N GLN A 58 1.65 5.83 6.82
CA GLN A 58 2.75 6.22 7.73
C GLN A 58 3.28 5.03 8.55
N LEU A 59 2.39 4.16 9.03
CA LEU A 59 2.80 2.93 9.73
C LEU A 59 3.61 1.96 8.88
N HIS A 60 3.34 1.89 7.57
CA HIS A 60 4.13 1.07 6.67
C HIS A 60 5.52 1.65 6.46
N GLN A 61 5.65 2.97 6.38
CA GLN A 61 6.93 3.68 6.24
C GLN A 61 7.80 3.59 7.50
N GLU A 62 7.23 3.63 8.70
CA GLU A 62 8.00 3.49 9.96
C GLU A 62 8.45 2.05 10.26
N GLN A 63 7.80 1.05 9.65
CA GLN A 63 8.19 -0.36 9.80
C GLN A 63 9.30 -0.78 8.85
N THR A 64 9.54 0.00 7.80
CA THR A 64 10.75 -0.09 7.00
C THR A 64 11.80 0.80 7.66
N PRO A 65 12.88 0.26 8.24
CA PRO A 65 14.05 1.08 8.52
C PRO A 65 14.45 1.70 7.19
N ASN A 66 14.72 3.00 7.21
CA ASN A 66 15.29 3.72 6.09
C ASN A 66 16.62 3.03 5.69
N THR A 67 16.53 2.15 4.71
CA THR A 67 17.59 1.87 3.77
C THR A 67 17.14 2.59 2.50
N GLU A 68 17.51 3.87 2.39
CA GLU A 68 17.89 4.43 1.11
C GLU A 68 19.02 3.57 0.54
N GLU A 69 18.65 2.46 -0.10
CA GLU A 69 19.44 1.68 -1.04
C GLU A 69 18.53 0.55 -1.56
N THR A 70 18.19 0.65 -2.85
CA THR A 70 18.20 -0.45 -3.83
C THR A 70 17.54 -1.80 -3.48
N LEU A 71 16.67 -2.26 -4.39
CA LEU A 71 16.06 -3.60 -4.45
C LEU A 71 15.01 -3.91 -3.36
N PHE A 72 13.73 -3.68 -3.69
CA PHE A 72 12.65 -4.47 -3.08
C PHE A 72 12.58 -5.85 -3.75
N SER A 73 13.65 -6.61 -3.58
CA SER A 73 13.65 -8.07 -3.72
C SER A 73 13.05 -8.65 -2.45
N GLN A 74 11.72 -8.62 -2.32
CA GLN A 74 11.06 -9.61 -1.47
C GLN A 74 10.90 -10.89 -2.28
N THR A 75 11.96 -11.68 -2.22
CA THR A 75 12.00 -13.11 -2.53
C THR A 75 11.03 -13.85 -1.61
N LEU A 76 9.87 -14.21 -2.14
CA LEU A 76 9.28 -15.49 -1.84
C LEU A 76 9.88 -16.47 -2.86
N HIS A 77 10.61 -17.45 -2.33
CA HIS A 77 11.20 -18.61 -3.01
C HIS A 77 12.41 -18.31 -3.92
N GLN A 78 13.58 -18.55 -3.33
CA GLN A 78 14.81 -18.86 -4.04
C GLN A 78 14.65 -20.24 -4.69
N GLU A 79 14.23 -20.25 -5.96
CA GLU A 79 14.60 -21.28 -6.93
C GLU A 79 15.28 -20.55 -8.10
N ASN A 80 16.39 -21.11 -8.57
CA ASN A 80 17.23 -20.57 -9.63
C ASN A 80 16.48 -20.75 -10.97
N ASP A 81 15.60 -19.81 -11.31
CA ASP A 81 14.54 -20.01 -12.31
C ASP A 81 14.55 -18.91 -13.39
N GLY A 82 15.60 -18.86 -14.22
CA GLY A 82 15.59 -18.15 -15.51
C GLY A 82 15.14 -16.68 -15.54
N CYS A 83 15.04 -16.02 -14.40
CA CYS A 83 14.39 -14.73 -14.26
C CYS A 83 15.35 -13.60 -14.64
N ILE A 84 14.85 -12.66 -15.41
CA ILE A 84 15.61 -11.53 -15.91
C ILE A 84 15.54 -10.34 -14.96
N GLU A 85 16.54 -9.46 -15.08
CA GLU A 85 16.65 -8.26 -14.27
C GLU A 85 15.60 -7.21 -14.65
N GLN A 86 15.22 -6.40 -13.66
CA GLN A 86 14.36 -5.24 -13.86
C GLN A 86 15.12 -4.17 -14.66
N ARG A 87 14.47 -3.58 -15.66
CA ARG A 87 15.03 -2.43 -16.38
C ARG A 87 15.02 -1.19 -15.49
N GLU A 88 16.05 -0.36 -15.62
CA GLU A 88 16.08 0.97 -15.01
C GLU A 88 14.84 1.78 -15.44
N ILE A 89 14.36 2.64 -14.54
CA ILE A 89 13.23 3.54 -14.78
C ILE A 89 13.78 4.96 -14.92
N TYR A 90 13.51 5.58 -16.06
CA TYR A 90 13.84 6.97 -16.35
C TYR A 90 12.61 7.87 -16.17
N GLU A 91 12.81 9.19 -16.09
CA GLU A 91 11.73 10.17 -15.85
C GLU A 91 10.65 10.15 -16.95
N ASP A 92 11.04 9.85 -18.19
CA ASP A 92 10.14 9.76 -19.35
C ASP A 92 9.46 8.40 -19.50
N ASP A 93 9.76 7.42 -18.64
CA ASP A 93 9.15 6.10 -18.75
C ASP A 93 7.68 6.12 -18.32
N VAL A 94 6.83 5.57 -19.18
CA VAL A 94 5.38 5.52 -18.99
C VAL A 94 4.88 4.09 -18.77
N CYS A 95 3.90 3.94 -17.89
CA CYS A 95 3.22 2.68 -17.68
C CYS A 95 2.47 2.28 -18.97
N PRO A 96 2.68 1.07 -19.52
CA PRO A 96 2.06 0.65 -20.78
C PRO A 96 0.54 0.45 -20.70
N ILE A 97 -0.01 0.38 -19.49
CA ILE A 97 -1.46 0.17 -19.27
C ILE A 97 -2.18 1.51 -19.16
N CYS A 98 -1.76 2.39 -18.24
CA CYS A 98 -2.44 3.68 -18.02
C CYS A 98 -1.84 4.85 -18.80
N GLN A 99 -0.68 4.67 -19.44
CA GLN A 99 0.05 5.70 -20.19
C GLN A 99 0.44 6.93 -19.34
N GLU A 100 0.56 6.75 -18.02
CA GLU A 100 1.07 7.77 -17.10
C GLU A 100 2.55 7.51 -16.77
N GLU A 101 3.30 8.58 -16.51
CA GLU A 101 4.69 8.52 -16.03
C GLU A 101 4.82 7.64 -14.78
N LEU A 102 5.81 6.74 -14.77
CA LEU A 102 6.01 5.77 -13.69
C LEU A 102 6.42 6.44 -12.36
N LEU A 103 7.11 7.58 -12.41
CA LEU A 103 7.70 8.22 -11.23
C LEU A 103 6.85 9.36 -10.65
N LYS A 104 5.92 9.94 -11.43
CA LYS A 104 5.24 11.20 -11.10
C LYS A 104 4.39 11.15 -9.84
N LYS A 105 3.77 10.01 -9.57
CA LYS A 105 2.83 9.81 -8.45
C LYS A 105 3.42 9.00 -7.30
N MET A 106 4.72 8.66 -7.35
CA MET A 106 5.36 7.73 -6.39
C MET A 106 4.55 6.43 -6.23
N LEU A 107 3.86 6.00 -7.30
CA LEU A 107 3.09 4.77 -7.29
C LEU A 107 4.05 3.59 -7.33
N PRO A 108 3.75 2.50 -6.61
CA PRO A 108 4.62 1.35 -6.61
C PRO A 108 4.61 0.68 -7.99
N VAL A 109 5.79 0.26 -8.43
CA VAL A 109 6.03 -0.37 -9.73
C VAL A 109 6.43 -1.84 -9.53
N THR A 110 6.02 -2.66 -10.48
CA THR A 110 6.45 -4.05 -10.66
C THR A 110 7.05 -4.21 -12.06
N TYR A 111 7.63 -5.37 -12.36
CA TYR A 111 8.26 -5.63 -13.64
C TYR A 111 8.07 -7.07 -14.12
N CYS A 112 8.20 -7.28 -15.43
CA CYS A 112 8.17 -8.61 -16.02
C CYS A 112 9.46 -9.38 -15.73
N ARG A 113 9.39 -10.39 -14.86
CA ARG A 113 10.53 -11.23 -14.46
C ARG A 113 10.92 -12.31 -15.47
N TYR A 114 10.05 -12.62 -16.43
CA TYR A 114 10.20 -13.81 -17.29
C TYR A 114 10.74 -13.52 -18.69
N SER A 115 10.65 -12.28 -19.20
CA SER A 115 11.06 -12.02 -20.59
C SER A 115 11.48 -10.59 -20.89
N CYS A 116 10.64 -9.57 -20.63
CA CYS A 116 10.95 -8.22 -21.11
C CYS A 116 11.55 -7.25 -20.08
N GLY A 117 11.38 -7.45 -18.77
CA GLY A 117 11.99 -6.62 -17.73
C GLY A 117 11.37 -5.23 -17.59
N ASN A 118 10.36 -4.92 -18.40
CA ASN A 118 9.68 -3.62 -18.40
C ASN A 118 8.83 -3.42 -17.15
N ASN A 119 8.72 -2.15 -16.78
CA ASN A 119 8.07 -1.68 -15.57
C ASN A 119 6.58 -1.33 -15.82
N VAL A 120 5.75 -1.61 -14.83
CA VAL A 120 4.30 -1.38 -14.84
C VAL A 120 3.88 -1.00 -13.43
N HIS A 121 2.94 -0.07 -13.25
CA HIS A 121 2.35 0.18 -11.93
C HIS A 121 1.71 -1.10 -11.38
N ILE A 122 1.88 -1.36 -10.07
CA ILE A 122 1.28 -2.52 -9.41
C ILE A 122 -0.24 -2.52 -9.56
N GLU A 123 -0.88 -1.37 -9.39
CA GLU A 123 -2.34 -1.23 -9.54
C GLU A 123 -2.79 -1.60 -10.94
N CYS A 124 -2.10 -1.11 -11.98
CA CYS A 124 -2.41 -1.46 -13.35
C CYS A 124 -2.23 -2.96 -13.62
N MET A 125 -1.20 -3.58 -13.04
CA MET A 125 -0.95 -5.02 -13.20
C MET A 125 -2.01 -5.87 -12.48
N LYS A 126 -2.59 -5.39 -11.37
CA LYS A 126 -3.72 -6.06 -10.71
C LYS A 126 -4.97 -6.07 -11.58
N ILE A 127 -5.34 -4.90 -12.13
CA ILE A 127 -6.47 -4.78 -13.06
C ILE A 127 -6.27 -5.71 -14.26
N TRP A 128 -5.04 -5.77 -14.79
CA TRP A 128 -4.71 -6.69 -15.87
C TRP A 128 -4.89 -8.16 -15.47
N ALA A 129 -4.38 -8.56 -14.31
CA ALA A 129 -4.52 -9.92 -13.79
C ALA A 129 -5.98 -10.33 -13.62
N ASP A 130 -6.80 -9.47 -13.02
CA ASP A 130 -8.22 -9.73 -12.78
C ASP A 130 -8.97 -9.97 -14.10
N HIS A 131 -8.69 -9.15 -15.13
CA HIS A 131 -9.27 -9.34 -16.45
C HIS A 131 -8.78 -10.61 -17.18
N GLN A 132 -7.55 -11.06 -16.94
CA GLN A 132 -7.07 -12.31 -17.52
C GLN A 132 -7.68 -13.54 -16.85
N ASP A 133 -7.86 -13.51 -15.54
CA ASP A 133 -8.48 -14.60 -14.77
C ASP A 133 -9.92 -14.86 -15.26
N GLU A 134 -10.68 -13.79 -15.53
CA GLU A 134 -12.02 -13.86 -16.12
C GLU A 134 -12.07 -14.54 -17.50
N LEU A 135 -10.97 -14.48 -18.28
CA LEU A 135 -10.94 -14.93 -19.66
C LEU A 135 -10.30 -16.31 -19.86
N GLU A 136 -9.24 -16.62 -19.11
CA GLU A 136 -8.35 -17.74 -19.43
C GLU A 136 -8.25 -18.81 -18.32
N ASN A 137 -8.75 -18.57 -17.09
CA ASN A 137 -8.61 -19.48 -15.92
C ASN A 137 -7.16 -20.01 -15.74
N GLU A 138 -6.16 -19.23 -16.16
CA GLU A 138 -4.76 -19.59 -16.01
C GLU A 138 -4.23 -19.05 -14.68
N SER A 139 -3.53 -19.91 -13.93
CA SER A 139 -2.95 -19.54 -12.64
C SER A 139 -1.77 -18.56 -12.74
N VAL A 140 -1.31 -18.24 -13.96
CA VAL A 140 -0.14 -17.40 -14.22
C VAL A 140 -0.55 -16.19 -15.05
N VAL A 141 -0.35 -15.00 -14.48
CA VAL A 141 -0.62 -13.73 -15.16
C VAL A 141 0.43 -13.51 -16.26
N LYS A 142 -0.03 -13.29 -17.50
CA LYS A 142 0.84 -13.00 -18.65
C LYS A 142 1.24 -11.54 -18.67
N CYS A 143 2.41 -11.26 -19.24
CA CYS A 143 2.87 -9.88 -19.35
C CYS A 143 2.08 -9.14 -20.45
N PRO A 144 1.55 -7.93 -20.21
CA PRO A 144 0.83 -7.18 -21.24
C PRO A 144 1.71 -6.78 -22.43
N LEU A 145 3.03 -6.71 -22.23
CA LEU A 145 4.00 -6.27 -23.25
C LEU A 145 4.56 -7.41 -24.09
N CYS A 146 4.94 -8.52 -23.47
CA CYS A 146 5.61 -9.63 -24.15
C CYS A 146 4.81 -10.93 -24.19
N ARG A 147 3.61 -10.96 -23.58
CA ARG A 147 2.67 -12.08 -23.48
C ARG A 147 3.30 -13.35 -22.93
#